data_AF-W5SVX5-F1
#
_entry.id   AF-W5SVX5-F1
#
_cell.length_a   1.000
_cell.length_b   1.000
_cell.length_c   1.000
_cell.angle_alpha   90.00
_cell.angle_beta   90.00
_cell.angle_gamma   90.00
#
_symmetry.space_group_name_H-M   'P 1'
#
loop_
_entity.id
_entity.type
_entity.pdbx_description
1 polymer ?
#
loop_
_entity_poly.entity_id
_entity_poly.type
_entity_poly.pdbx_seq_one_letter_code
_entity_poly.pdbx_strand_id
1 'polypeptide(L)'
;MCIRSILIRCRVFVFCGLGVFLLSAKFESYCDKMYFCYKKYTCEFKSGSIASISLKREDMTDFYRDSLLGYGGKSYVKSAEADYPDYTLSFVILNPRAINIKNVIFDGVEAEPSIFELDYFTKRLLGVKDFQMEPPHVNLKFTEIVFPVPVRSVFTMKFRKPFVDKLKAKDKLKVTLISTYDEEFVVSTDNFIKKYDF
;
A
#
# COMPACT_ATOMS: atom_id res chain seq x y z
N MET A 1 12.97 -22.49 -29.02
CA MET A 1 13.54 -23.85 -29.07
C MET A 1 14.64 -23.93 -28.04
N CYS A 2 14.71 -25.05 -27.29
CA CYS A 2 15.76 -25.44 -26.32
C CYS A 2 15.80 -24.66 -24.97
N ILE A 3 15.95 -25.28 -23.78
CA ILE A 3 16.16 -26.67 -23.33
C ILE A 3 15.71 -26.78 -21.84
N ARG A 4 15.29 -27.98 -21.42
CA ARG A 4 15.05 -28.43 -20.02
C ARG A 4 16.34 -28.48 -19.18
N SER A 5 16.25 -28.13 -17.91
CA SER A 5 17.10 -28.71 -16.84
C SER A 5 16.28 -28.97 -15.58
N ILE A 6 16.10 -30.24 -15.23
CA ILE A 6 15.66 -30.73 -13.91
C ILE A 6 16.95 -31.05 -13.14
N LEU A 7 17.08 -30.59 -11.88
CA LEU A 7 17.53 -31.37 -10.71
C LEU A 7 17.96 -30.49 -9.50
N ILE A 8 17.40 -30.88 -8.35
CA ILE A 8 17.99 -30.97 -6.99
C ILE A 8 18.13 -29.70 -6.12
N ARG A 9 17.48 -29.80 -4.96
CA ARG A 9 17.64 -28.99 -3.72
C ARG A 9 19.12 -28.72 -3.41
N CYS A 10 19.49 -27.45 -3.26
CA CYS A 10 20.38 -26.97 -2.19
C CYS A 10 20.52 -25.45 -2.23
N ARG A 11 20.90 -24.90 -1.08
CA ARG A 11 21.01 -23.49 -0.71
C ARG A 11 21.69 -22.59 -1.75
N VAL A 12 21.37 -21.29 -1.64
CA VAL A 12 21.97 -20.11 -2.29
C VAL A 12 21.38 -19.74 -3.65
N PHE A 13 20.37 -18.86 -3.66
CA PHE A 13 20.07 -18.01 -4.82
C PHE A 13 20.43 -16.56 -4.50
N VAL A 14 21.70 -16.29 -4.76
CA VAL A 14 22.28 -14.96 -4.97
C VAL A 14 21.57 -14.31 -6.16
N PHE A 15 21.18 -13.05 -5.95
CA PHE A 15 20.93 -12.00 -6.92
C PHE A 15 21.21 -12.34 -8.39
N CYS A 16 20.16 -12.48 -9.22
CA CYS A 16 20.15 -12.13 -10.64
C CYS A 16 18.72 -12.20 -11.19
N GLY A 17 18.16 -11.05 -11.60
CA GLY A 17 16.88 -10.99 -12.31
C GLY A 17 15.79 -10.12 -11.68
N LEU A 18 16.12 -8.94 -11.12
CA LEU A 18 15.13 -7.93 -10.68
C LEU A 18 14.45 -7.17 -11.84
N GLY A 19 14.50 -7.68 -13.06
CA GLY A 19 13.85 -7.10 -14.22
C GLY A 19 12.96 -8.14 -14.88
N VAL A 20 11.76 -7.74 -15.29
CA VAL A 20 10.78 -8.52 -16.07
C VAL A 20 9.83 -9.39 -15.23
N PHE A 21 8.87 -8.78 -14.52
CA PHE A 21 7.52 -9.35 -14.29
C PHE A 21 6.47 -8.26 -13.95
N LEU A 22 6.39 -7.17 -14.71
CA LEU A 22 5.27 -6.21 -14.62
C LEU A 22 4.29 -6.55 -15.77
N LEU A 23 3.13 -7.16 -15.47
CA LEU A 23 2.17 -7.54 -16.53
C LEU A 23 1.38 -6.36 -17.09
N SER A 24 1.22 -5.29 -16.31
CA SER A 24 0.47 -4.10 -16.71
C SER A 24 0.54 -3.06 -15.60
N ALA A 25 1.67 -2.35 -15.49
CA ALA A 25 1.68 -1.16 -14.65
C ALA A 25 0.70 -0.13 -15.27
N LYS A 26 -0.35 0.21 -14.53
CA LYS A 26 -1.35 1.21 -14.92
C LYS A 26 -1.17 2.47 -14.08
N PHE A 27 -1.17 3.61 -14.74
CA PHE A 27 -1.14 4.92 -14.10
C PHE A 27 -2.30 5.74 -14.63
N GLU A 28 -3.06 6.35 -13.73
CA GLU A 28 -4.25 7.16 -14.04
C GLU A 28 -4.29 8.40 -13.17
N SER A 29 -4.74 9.50 -13.75
CA SER A 29 -5.06 10.74 -13.04
C SER A 29 -6.44 11.21 -13.50
N TYR A 30 -7.34 11.46 -12.56
CA TYR A 30 -8.72 11.88 -12.85
C TYR A 30 -9.29 12.67 -11.68
N CYS A 31 -10.33 13.47 -11.90
CA CYS A 31 -11.03 14.17 -10.84
C CYS A 31 -12.52 13.88 -10.90
N ASP A 32 -13.12 13.66 -9.75
CA ASP A 32 -14.56 13.81 -9.59
C ASP A 32 -14.85 15.31 -9.69
N LYS A 33 -15.83 15.69 -10.53
CA LYS A 33 -16.13 17.12 -10.78
C LYS A 33 -16.39 17.95 -9.53
N MET A 34 -16.73 17.30 -8.40
CA MET A 34 -17.17 17.96 -7.17
C MET A 34 -16.16 17.83 -6.03
N TYR A 35 -15.65 16.64 -5.73
CA TYR A 35 -15.04 16.40 -4.41
C TYR A 35 -13.52 16.26 -4.42
N PHE A 36 -12.99 15.37 -5.26
CA PHE A 36 -11.60 14.96 -5.19
C PHE A 36 -10.95 14.79 -6.55
N CYS A 37 -9.65 15.05 -6.60
CA CYS A 37 -8.75 14.61 -7.65
C CYS A 37 -7.96 13.40 -7.16
N TYR A 38 -7.70 12.46 -8.06
CA TYR A 38 -7.01 11.23 -7.75
C TYR A 38 -5.86 11.00 -8.71
N LYS A 39 -4.80 10.40 -8.16
CA LYS A 39 -3.68 9.86 -8.89
C LYS A 39 -3.48 8.42 -8.43
N LYS A 40 -3.55 7.47 -9.34
CA LYS A 40 -3.53 6.04 -9.03
C LYS A 40 -2.46 5.33 -9.84
N TYR A 41 -1.67 4.53 -9.15
CA TYR A 41 -0.77 3.55 -9.73
C TYR A 41 -1.24 2.16 -9.32
N THR A 42 -1.18 1.20 -10.24
CA THR A 42 -1.43 -0.22 -9.95
C THR A 42 -0.43 -1.04 -10.75
N CYS A 43 0.13 -2.07 -10.13
CA CYS A 43 0.99 -3.02 -10.82
C CYS A 43 0.62 -4.44 -10.42
N GLU A 44 0.39 -5.28 -11.42
CA GLU A 44 0.15 -6.72 -11.27
C GLU A 44 1.42 -7.51 -11.56
N PHE A 45 1.71 -8.48 -10.68
CA PHE A 45 2.87 -9.36 -10.78
C PHE A 45 2.46 -10.72 -11.37
N LYS A 46 3.32 -11.30 -12.20
CA LYS A 46 3.04 -12.62 -12.83
C LYS A 46 3.17 -13.79 -11.88
N SER A 47 3.94 -13.61 -10.81
CA SER A 47 4.39 -14.69 -9.94
C SER A 47 4.70 -14.13 -8.55
N GLY A 48 4.74 -15.04 -7.58
CA GLY A 48 4.92 -14.71 -6.17
C GLY A 48 3.58 -14.60 -5.43
N SER A 49 3.67 -14.51 -4.10
CA SER A 49 2.51 -14.47 -3.21
C SER A 49 1.81 -13.10 -3.22
N ILE A 50 2.50 -12.03 -3.62
CA ILE A 50 1.88 -10.72 -3.83
C ILE A 50 1.46 -10.63 -5.29
N ALA A 51 0.15 -10.58 -5.54
CA ALA A 51 -0.41 -10.46 -6.88
C ALA A 51 -0.39 -9.02 -7.40
N SER A 52 -0.56 -8.03 -6.53
CA SER A 52 -0.50 -6.63 -6.95
C SER A 52 -0.16 -5.65 -5.83
N ILE A 53 0.33 -4.49 -6.26
CA ILE A 53 0.56 -3.30 -5.43
C ILE A 53 -0.17 -2.11 -6.08
N SER A 54 -0.82 -1.26 -5.28
CA SER A 54 -1.48 -0.05 -5.76
C SER A 54 -1.29 1.10 -4.79
N LEU A 55 -0.95 2.28 -5.32
CA LEU A 55 -0.93 3.53 -4.56
C LEU A 55 -1.99 4.47 -5.14
N LYS A 56 -2.85 4.99 -4.27
CA LYS A 56 -3.82 6.03 -4.58
C LYS A 56 -3.45 7.28 -3.79
N ARG A 57 -3.27 8.41 -4.46
CA ARG A 57 -3.27 9.74 -3.87
C ARG A 57 -4.63 10.39 -4.15
N GLU A 58 -5.16 11.07 -3.15
CA GLU A 58 -6.41 11.79 -3.19
C GLU A 58 -6.16 13.23 -2.72
N ASP A 59 -6.59 14.20 -3.52
CA ASP A 59 -6.48 15.63 -3.26
C ASP A 59 -7.88 16.26 -3.24
N MET A 60 -8.13 17.15 -2.29
CA MET A 60 -9.36 17.92 -2.22
C MET A 60 -9.44 18.94 -3.36
N THR A 61 -10.60 19.04 -4.03
CA THR A 61 -10.85 20.10 -5.03
C THR A 61 -11.12 21.45 -4.36
N ASP A 62 -10.90 22.54 -5.09
CA ASP A 62 -11.25 23.89 -4.60
C ASP A 62 -12.77 24.03 -4.39
N PHE A 63 -13.58 23.39 -5.24
CA PHE A 63 -15.03 23.35 -5.05
C PHE A 63 -15.42 22.72 -3.71
N TYR A 64 -14.79 21.60 -3.33
CA TYR A 64 -15.08 20.96 -2.06
C TYR A 64 -14.58 21.79 -0.88
N ARG A 65 -13.40 22.41 -1.01
CA ARG A 65 -12.87 23.36 -0.02
C ARG A 65 -13.85 24.51 0.24
N ASP A 66 -14.38 25.11 -0.82
CA ASP A 66 -15.35 26.21 -0.74
C ASP A 66 -16.69 25.75 -0.15
N SER A 67 -17.14 24.55 -0.51
CA SER A 67 -18.31 23.93 0.10
C SER A 67 -18.15 23.76 1.61
N LEU A 68 -16.99 23.25 2.07
CA LEU A 68 -16.69 23.09 3.49
C LEU A 68 -16.62 24.43 4.25
N LEU A 69 -16.20 25.53 3.59
CA LEU A 69 -16.28 26.87 4.17
C LEU A 69 -17.73 27.26 4.50
N GLY A 70 -18.67 26.89 3.61
CA GLY A 70 -20.11 27.12 3.81
C GLY A 70 -20.72 26.31 4.96
N TYR A 71 -20.19 25.11 5.26
CA TYR A 71 -20.70 24.25 6.34
C TYR A 71 -20.11 24.55 7.72
N GLY A 72 -18.82 24.87 7.81
CA GLY A 72 -18.11 24.90 9.10
C GLY A 72 -17.10 26.04 9.27
N GLY A 73 -17.02 26.95 8.31
CA GLY A 73 -16.09 28.08 8.34
C GLY A 73 -14.60 27.67 8.23
N LYS A 74 -13.71 28.66 8.38
CA LYS A 74 -12.27 28.50 8.11
C LYS A 74 -11.56 27.47 9.00
N SER A 75 -11.98 27.31 10.25
CA SER A 75 -11.36 26.35 11.19
C SER A 75 -11.65 24.90 10.79
N TYR A 76 -12.87 24.62 10.33
CA TYR A 76 -13.27 23.31 9.83
C TYR A 76 -12.50 22.95 8.57
N VAL A 77 -12.39 23.89 7.63
CA VAL A 77 -11.65 23.72 6.38
C VAL A 77 -10.17 23.44 6.63
N LYS A 78 -9.50 24.23 7.49
CA LYS A 78 -8.10 23.96 7.87
C LYS A 78 -7.92 22.56 8.46
N SER A 79 -8.89 22.09 9.25
CA SER A 79 -8.83 20.76 9.82
C SER A 79 -8.97 19.67 8.75
N ALA A 80 -9.85 19.86 7.77
CA ALA A 80 -10.05 18.92 6.68
C ALA A 80 -8.83 18.90 5.74
N GLU A 81 -8.29 20.07 5.39
CA GLU A 81 -7.10 20.20 4.54
C GLU A 81 -5.87 19.49 5.12
N ALA A 82 -5.75 19.41 6.45
CA ALA A 82 -4.62 18.76 7.11
C ALA A 82 -4.56 17.23 6.91
N ASP A 83 -5.66 16.65 6.41
CA ASP A 83 -5.79 15.23 6.08
C ASP A 83 -5.41 14.95 4.61
N TYR A 84 -5.25 15.98 3.78
CA TYR A 84 -4.93 15.86 2.35
C TYR A 84 -3.52 16.42 2.01
N PRO A 85 -2.85 15.90 0.96
CA PRO A 85 -3.24 14.73 0.19
C PRO A 85 -3.25 13.45 1.03
N ASP A 86 -4.29 12.64 0.83
CA ASP A 86 -4.41 11.33 1.45
C ASP A 86 -3.79 10.29 0.51
N TYR A 87 -2.95 9.42 1.07
CA TYR A 87 -2.23 8.39 0.34
C TYR A 87 -2.62 7.03 0.87
N THR A 88 -3.07 6.14 -0.01
CA THR A 88 -3.46 4.78 0.32
C THR A 88 -2.62 3.80 -0.47
N LEU A 89 -1.80 3.00 0.21
CA LEU A 89 -1.06 1.89 -0.39
C LEU A 89 -1.80 0.59 -0.08
N SER A 90 -2.02 -0.23 -1.11
CA SER A 90 -2.70 -1.51 -1.01
C SER A 90 -1.91 -2.63 -1.66
N PHE A 91 -1.98 -3.80 -1.06
CA PHE A 91 -1.41 -5.05 -1.54
C PHE A 91 -2.49 -6.09 -1.70
N VAL A 92 -2.41 -6.88 -2.76
CA VAL A 92 -3.20 -8.10 -2.91
C VAL A 92 -2.27 -9.29 -2.71
N ILE A 93 -2.54 -10.09 -1.70
CA ILE A 93 -1.76 -11.28 -1.33
C ILE A 93 -2.61 -12.52 -1.60
N LEU A 94 -2.04 -13.48 -2.32
CA LEU A 94 -2.64 -14.77 -2.63
C LEU A 94 -1.98 -15.84 -1.78
N ASN A 95 -2.77 -16.51 -0.95
CA ASN A 95 -2.31 -17.61 -0.10
C ASN A 95 -3.47 -18.56 0.18
N PRO A 96 -3.24 -19.87 0.39
CA PRO A 96 -4.29 -20.79 0.83
C PRO A 96 -4.99 -20.40 2.13
N ARG A 97 -4.38 -19.54 2.97
CA ARG A 97 -4.98 -18.99 4.19
C ARG A 97 -5.32 -17.51 4.02
N ALA A 98 -6.28 -17.03 4.81
CA ALA A 98 -6.47 -15.59 4.98
C ALA A 98 -5.25 -14.99 5.69
N ILE A 99 -4.81 -13.81 5.25
CA ILE A 99 -3.60 -13.16 5.77
C ILE A 99 -3.96 -11.86 6.45
N ASN A 100 -3.53 -11.73 7.71
CA ASN A 100 -3.40 -10.46 8.39
C ASN A 100 -1.93 -10.11 8.56
N ILE A 101 -1.61 -8.82 8.47
CA ILE A 101 -0.25 -8.30 8.59
C ILE A 101 -0.08 -7.68 9.97
N LYS A 102 0.95 -8.12 10.72
CA LYS A 102 1.30 -7.55 12.03
C LYS A 102 2.44 -6.54 11.98
N ASN A 103 3.25 -6.58 10.93
CA ASN A 103 4.36 -5.65 10.77
C ASN A 103 4.67 -5.38 9.28
N VAL A 104 5.21 -4.20 9.00
CA VAL A 104 5.60 -3.74 7.66
C VAL A 104 6.96 -3.09 7.75
N ILE A 105 7.89 -3.51 6.90
CA ILE A 105 9.23 -2.95 6.80
C ILE A 105 9.39 -2.29 5.43
N PHE A 106 9.83 -1.04 5.42
CA PHE A 106 10.21 -0.30 4.22
C PHE A 106 11.74 -0.25 4.13
N ASP A 107 12.32 -1.00 3.20
CA ASP A 107 13.77 -1.12 3.13
C ASP A 107 14.43 0.23 2.81
N GLY A 108 15.37 0.62 3.66
CA GLY A 108 16.10 1.88 3.54
C GLY A 108 15.36 3.12 4.07
N VAL A 109 14.16 2.98 4.65
CA VAL A 109 13.43 4.05 5.31
C VAL A 109 12.95 3.59 6.69
N GLU A 110 13.39 4.27 7.73
CA GLU A 110 12.82 4.08 9.06
C GLU A 110 11.38 4.63 9.08
N ALA A 111 10.45 3.79 9.52
CA ALA A 111 9.01 4.04 9.45
C ALA A 111 8.34 3.55 10.73
N GLU A 112 7.56 4.41 11.37
CA GLU A 112 6.77 4.05 12.54
C GLU A 112 5.29 3.86 12.18
N PRO A 113 4.69 2.68 12.47
CA PRO A 113 3.26 2.46 12.27
C PRO A 113 2.44 3.13 13.36
N SER A 114 1.26 3.62 12.99
CA SER A 114 0.12 3.84 13.88
C SER A 114 -0.90 2.70 13.67
N ILE A 115 -1.19 1.93 14.71
CA ILE A 115 -2.07 0.75 14.60
C ILE A 115 -3.43 1.06 15.25
N PHE A 116 -4.44 1.30 14.42
CA PHE A 116 -5.82 1.54 14.87
C PHE A 116 -6.80 1.42 13.70
N GLU A 117 -8.08 1.22 13.99
CA GLU A 117 -9.13 1.27 12.98
C GLU A 117 -9.49 2.73 12.66
N LEU A 118 -9.53 3.07 11.37
CA LEU A 118 -9.97 4.38 10.91
C LEU A 118 -11.49 4.45 10.98
N ASP A 119 -12.00 5.24 11.92
CA ASP A 119 -13.40 5.63 11.95
C ASP A 119 -13.57 6.95 11.18
N TYR A 120 -14.53 6.97 10.24
CA TYR A 120 -14.89 8.12 9.41
C TYR A 120 -15.20 9.39 10.23
N PHE A 121 -15.57 9.27 11.51
CA PHE A 121 -16.00 10.40 12.34
C PHE A 121 -14.88 11.09 13.14
N THR A 122 -13.67 10.53 13.22
CA THR A 122 -12.61 11.13 14.05
C THR A 122 -11.36 11.44 13.24
N LYS A 123 -10.84 12.66 13.43
CA LYS A 123 -9.62 13.29 12.87
C LYS A 123 -8.34 12.50 13.12
N ARG A 124 -8.27 11.24 12.68
CA ARG A 124 -7.19 10.32 13.06
C ARG A 124 -5.99 10.38 12.11
N LEU A 125 -6.13 10.98 10.93
CA LEU A 125 -5.00 11.14 10.01
C LEU A 125 -3.90 12.05 10.58
N LEU A 126 -4.25 13.09 11.34
CA LEU A 126 -3.27 13.91 12.08
C LEU A 126 -2.44 13.14 13.12
N GLY A 127 -3.00 12.06 13.68
CA GLY A 127 -2.33 11.19 14.66
C GLY A 127 -1.55 10.03 14.03
N VAL A 128 -1.55 9.92 12.70
CA VAL A 128 -0.72 8.95 12.00
C VAL A 128 0.73 9.42 12.02
N LYS A 129 1.63 8.52 12.41
CA LYS A 129 3.08 8.75 12.39
C LYS A 129 3.57 8.78 10.93
N ASP A 130 4.20 7.70 10.47
CA ASP A 130 4.59 7.57 9.07
C ASP A 130 3.46 6.94 8.24
N PHE A 131 2.87 5.86 8.76
CA PHE A 131 1.75 5.17 8.14
C PHE A 131 0.78 4.59 9.16
N GLN A 132 -0.46 4.36 8.75
CA GLN A 132 -1.47 3.67 9.54
C GLN A 132 -1.77 2.29 8.95
N MET A 133 -1.98 1.32 9.84
CA MET A 133 -2.49 0.00 9.51
C MET A 133 -3.58 -0.42 10.50
N GLU A 134 -4.48 -1.28 10.06
CA GLU A 134 -5.51 -1.85 10.94
C GLU A 134 -4.89 -2.81 11.97
N PRO A 135 -5.57 -3.02 13.12
CA PRO A 135 -5.13 -4.00 14.10
C PRO A 135 -5.01 -5.41 13.51
N PRO A 136 -3.91 -6.15 13.75
CA PRO A 136 -3.67 -7.45 13.12
C PRO A 136 -4.60 -8.57 13.61
N HIS A 137 -5.34 -8.33 14.68
CA HIS A 137 -6.16 -9.34 15.37
C HIS A 137 -7.63 -9.39 14.89
N VAL A 138 -7.98 -8.64 13.85
CA VAL A 138 -9.32 -8.68 13.25
C VAL A 138 -9.50 -10.02 12.51
N ASN A 139 -10.61 -10.73 12.71
CA ASN A 139 -10.93 -11.95 11.94
C ASN A 139 -9.93 -13.12 12.04
N LEU A 140 -9.16 -13.24 13.14
CA LEU A 140 -8.14 -14.28 13.32
C LEU A 140 -8.62 -15.72 13.07
N LYS A 141 -9.90 -16.02 13.36
CA LYS A 141 -10.50 -17.34 13.12
C LYS A 141 -10.36 -17.82 11.67
N PHE A 142 -10.39 -16.90 10.69
CA PHE A 142 -10.23 -17.25 9.28
C PHE A 142 -8.78 -17.54 8.89
N THR A 143 -7.80 -17.07 9.67
CA THR A 143 -6.38 -17.29 9.40
C THR A 143 -5.93 -18.72 9.72
N GLU A 144 -6.70 -19.45 10.52
CA GLU A 144 -6.47 -20.86 10.87
C GLU A 144 -6.97 -21.83 9.78
N ILE A 145 -7.83 -21.36 8.88
CA ILE A 145 -8.45 -22.20 7.84
C ILE A 145 -7.56 -22.23 6.59
N VAL A 146 -7.26 -23.44 6.11
CA VAL A 146 -6.60 -23.66 4.82
C VAL A 146 -7.66 -23.99 3.77
N PHE A 147 -7.79 -23.12 2.78
CA PHE A 147 -8.73 -23.31 1.68
C PHE A 147 -8.07 -24.10 0.54
N PRO A 148 -8.85 -24.91 -0.21
CA PRO A 148 -8.34 -25.65 -1.38
C PRO A 148 -8.06 -24.74 -2.58
N VAL A 149 -8.41 -23.46 -2.49
CA VAL A 149 -8.18 -22.42 -3.49
C VAL A 149 -7.49 -21.22 -2.85
N PRO A 150 -6.67 -20.45 -3.59
CA PRO A 150 -6.04 -19.26 -3.05
C PRO A 150 -7.06 -18.24 -2.56
N VAL A 151 -6.90 -17.80 -1.31
CA VAL A 151 -7.64 -16.68 -0.73
C VAL A 151 -6.96 -15.38 -1.14
N ARG A 152 -7.78 -14.44 -1.62
CA ARG A 152 -7.34 -13.08 -1.96
C ARG A 152 -7.45 -12.18 -0.73
N SER A 153 -6.33 -11.97 -0.05
CA SER A 153 -6.24 -11.03 1.08
C SER A 153 -5.84 -9.65 0.58
N VAL A 154 -6.58 -8.61 0.95
CA VAL A 154 -6.25 -7.23 0.61
C VAL A 154 -5.78 -6.52 1.87
N PHE A 155 -4.55 -6.03 1.84
CA PHE A 155 -3.99 -5.26 2.94
C PHE A 155 -3.83 -3.80 2.50
N THR A 156 -4.32 -2.88 3.31
CA THR A 156 -4.31 -1.45 3.00
C THR A 156 -3.71 -0.67 4.16
N MET A 157 -2.95 0.38 3.81
CA MET A 157 -2.34 1.31 4.75
C MET A 157 -2.48 2.75 4.24
N LYS A 158 -2.59 3.69 5.16
CA LYS A 158 -2.60 5.13 4.86
C LYS A 158 -1.24 5.75 5.14
N PHE A 159 -0.76 6.64 4.28
CA PHE A 159 0.51 7.35 4.47
C PHE A 159 0.30 8.83 4.73
N ARG A 160 1.19 9.40 5.56
CA ARG A 160 1.35 10.85 5.64
C ARG A 160 2.28 11.34 4.54
N LYS A 161 2.02 12.55 4.06
CA LYS A 161 2.85 13.19 3.03
C LYS A 161 4.36 13.15 3.33
N PRO A 162 4.84 13.49 4.55
CA PRO A 162 6.27 13.42 4.86
C PRO A 162 6.88 12.02 4.67
N PHE A 163 6.10 10.97 4.94
CA PHE A 163 6.57 9.60 4.73
C PHE A 163 6.65 9.25 3.23
N VAL A 164 5.68 9.69 2.43
CA VAL A 164 5.73 9.57 0.97
C VAL A 164 6.97 10.27 0.42
N ASP A 165 7.31 11.46 0.91
CA ASP A 165 8.50 12.20 0.49
C ASP A 165 9.80 11.44 0.85
N LYS A 166 9.87 10.80 2.04
CA LYS A 166 10.98 9.89 2.42
C LYS A 166 11.10 8.70 1.47
N LEU A 167 9.98 8.06 1.13
CA LEU A 167 9.95 6.93 0.20
C LEU A 167 10.37 7.37 -1.21
N LYS A 168 9.93 8.54 -1.67
CA LYS A 168 10.23 9.13 -2.98
C LYS A 168 11.73 9.41 -3.17
N ALA A 169 12.47 9.66 -2.10
CA ALA A 169 13.92 9.87 -2.14
C ALA A 169 14.72 8.59 -2.49
N LYS A 170 14.10 7.41 -2.43
CA LYS A 170 14.76 6.13 -2.74
C LYS A 170 14.69 5.80 -4.22
N ASP A 171 15.66 5.04 -4.73
CA ASP A 171 15.64 4.61 -6.14
C ASP A 171 14.74 3.40 -6.37
N LYS A 172 14.61 2.54 -5.36
CA LYS A 172 13.74 1.37 -5.37
C LYS A 172 12.77 1.42 -4.22
N LEU A 173 11.57 0.87 -4.44
CA LEU A 173 10.62 0.59 -3.38
C LEU A 173 10.67 -0.91 -3.08
N LYS A 174 11.16 -1.25 -1.88
CA LYS A 174 11.12 -2.61 -1.37
C LYS A 174 10.39 -2.64 -0.04
N VAL A 175 9.38 -3.48 0.04
CA VAL A 175 8.48 -3.59 1.19
C VAL A 175 8.36 -5.05 1.59
N THR A 176 8.50 -5.31 2.89
CA THR A 176 8.29 -6.63 3.49
C THR A 176 7.06 -6.56 4.40
N LEU A 177 6.05 -7.36 4.11
CA LEU A 177 4.86 -7.53 4.94
C LEU A 177 5.05 -8.80 5.78
N ILE A 178 4.87 -8.71 7.10
CA ILE A 178 5.03 -9.84 8.02
C ILE A 178 3.66 -10.21 8.55
N SER A 179 3.23 -11.44 8.28
CA SER A 179 1.91 -11.92 8.71
C SER A 179 1.83 -12.15 10.22
N THR A 180 0.60 -12.30 10.72
CA THR A 180 0.34 -12.68 12.12
C THR A 180 1.01 -13.99 12.53
N TYR A 181 1.27 -14.88 11.58
CA TYR A 181 1.89 -16.18 11.77
C TYR A 181 3.35 -16.24 11.23
N ASP A 182 4.01 -15.09 11.13
CA ASP A 182 5.45 -14.94 10.85
C ASP A 182 5.89 -15.36 9.43
N GLU A 183 4.97 -15.37 8.46
CA GLU A 183 5.32 -15.49 7.04
C GLU A 183 5.63 -14.11 6.46
N GLU A 184 6.71 -14.03 5.68
CA GLU A 184 7.16 -12.80 5.01
C GLU A 184 6.71 -12.75 3.55
N PHE A 185 6.15 -11.61 3.17
CA PHE A 185 5.77 -11.30 1.80
C PHE A 185 6.56 -10.08 1.33
N VAL A 186 7.50 -10.30 0.41
CA VAL A 186 8.41 -9.27 -0.06
C VAL A 186 8.04 -8.83 -1.47
N VAL A 187 7.92 -7.52 -1.68
CA VAL A 187 7.89 -6.90 -3.01
C VAL A 187 9.10 -6.00 -3.19
N SER A 188 9.70 -6.02 -4.37
CA SER A 188 10.76 -5.10 -4.76
C SER A 188 10.52 -4.64 -6.18
N THR A 189 10.40 -3.32 -6.37
CA THR A 189 10.12 -2.70 -7.68
C THR A 189 10.87 -1.39 -7.82
N ASP A 190 10.94 -0.88 -9.05
CA ASP A 190 11.35 0.51 -9.29
C ASP A 190 10.44 1.46 -8.52
N ASN A 191 11.00 2.56 -8.01
CA ASN A 191 10.21 3.48 -7.21
C ASN A 191 9.20 4.27 -8.05
N PHE A 192 7.97 3.76 -8.17
CA PHE A 192 6.89 4.42 -8.89
C PHE A 192 6.43 5.72 -8.21
N ILE A 193 6.65 5.89 -6.90
CA ILE A 193 6.36 7.14 -6.17
C ILE A 193 7.23 8.26 -6.73
N LYS A 194 8.53 7.96 -6.93
CA LYS A 194 9.49 8.85 -7.60
C LYS A 194 9.17 9.02 -9.07
N LYS A 195 9.01 7.92 -9.82
CA LYS A 195 8.80 7.93 -11.28
C LYS A 195 7.59 8.74 -11.72
N TYR A 196 6.47 8.61 -11.00
CA TYR A 196 5.23 9.27 -11.34
C TYR A 196 4.97 10.52 -10.51
N ASP A 197 5.90 10.97 -9.67
CA ASP A 197 5.78 12.19 -8.87
C ASP A 197 4.53 12.20 -7.96
N PHE A 198 4.33 11.13 -7.18
CA PHE A 198 3.28 11.08 -6.17
C PHE A 198 3.49 12.14 -5.08
#